data_AF-A0A7Y7CSI3-F1
#
_entry.id   AF-A0A7Y7CSI3-F1
#
_cell.length_a   1.000
_cell.length_b   1.000
_cell.length_c   1.000
_cell.angle_alpha   90.00
_cell.angle_beta   90.00
_cell.angle_gamma   90.00
#
_symmetry.space_group_name_H-M   'P 1'
#
loop_
_entity.id
_entity.type
_entity.pdbx_description
1 polymer ?
#
loop_
_entity_poly.entity_id
_entity_poly.type
_entity_poly.pdbx_seq_one_letter_code
_entity_poly.pdbx_strand_id
1 'polypeptide(L)' 'NAGLGIPLGDRCTLEAGLYVTGGSKVTILDDQNNEVATVKASELAGKSDLLFRRNSQNGRIEVKTNKSAIELNAELHSHN' A
#
# COMPACT_ATOMS: atom_id res chain seq x y z
N ASN A 1 10.61 -9.22 12.61
CA ASN A 1 10.97 -9.85 11.32
C ASN A 1 10.16 -9.28 10.16
N ALA A 2 9.94 -7.98 10.10
CA ALA A 2 9.41 -7.33 8.90
C ALA A 2 10.53 -6.52 8.25
N GLY A 3 10.41 -6.22 6.96
CA GLY A 3 11.43 -5.48 6.23
C GLY A 3 10.82 -4.55 5.20
N LEU A 4 11.46 -3.41 5.01
CA LEU A 4 10.94 -2.35 4.18
C LEU A 4 12.05 -1.73 3.34
N GLY A 5 11.85 -1.72 2.02
CA GLY A 5 12.76 -1.17 1.03
C GLY A 5 12.25 0.12 0.37
N ILE A 6 11.33 0.85 1.00
CA ILE A 6 10.83 2.16 0.57
C ILE A 6 10.69 3.07 1.80
N PRO A 7 10.81 4.41 1.67
CA PRO A 7 10.49 5.31 2.76
C PRO A 7 8.97 5.37 2.98
N LEU A 8 8.51 5.46 4.24
CA LEU A 8 7.09 5.70 4.58
C LEU A 8 6.90 7.14 5.05
N GLY A 9 5.68 7.64 4.88
CA GLY A 9 5.21 8.80 5.62
C GLY A 9 4.79 8.43 7.04
N ASP A 10 3.94 9.26 7.62
CA ASP A 10 3.48 9.11 8.99
C ASP A 10 2.43 8.01 9.14
N ARG A 11 2.37 7.40 10.34
CA ARG A 11 1.29 6.47 10.75
C ARG A 11 1.11 5.25 9.84
N CYS A 12 2.16 4.84 9.14
CA CYS A 12 2.14 3.61 8.37
C CYS A 12 2.43 2.39 9.24
N THR A 13 1.77 1.28 8.93
CA THR A 13 1.89 0.00 9.64
C THR A 13 2.33 -1.09 8.68
N LEU A 14 3.26 -1.93 9.12
CA LEU A 14 3.75 -3.08 8.36
C LEU A 14 3.47 -4.36 9.15
N GLU A 15 2.77 -5.31 8.54
CA GLU A 15 2.53 -6.64 9.12
C GLU A 15 3.85 -7.33 9.51
N ALA A 16 3.84 -8.00 10.66
CA ALA A 16 4.97 -8.82 11.08
C ALA A 16 5.27 -9.94 10.06
N GLY A 17 6.54 -10.11 9.69
CA GLY A 17 6.91 -11.14 8.70
C GLY A 17 6.86 -10.65 7.24
N LEU A 18 6.26 -9.49 6.98
CA LEU A 18 6.17 -8.95 5.63
C LEU A 18 7.45 -8.21 5.25
N TYR A 19 8.02 -8.59 4.09
CA TYR A 19 9.08 -7.83 3.43
C TYR A 19 8.52 -7.15 2.18
N VAL A 20 8.63 -5.83 2.10
CA VAL A 20 8.19 -5.02 0.94
C VAL A 20 9.42 -4.38 0.31
N THR A 21 9.69 -4.71 -0.96
CA THR A 21 10.74 -4.06 -1.76
C THR A 21 10.12 -3.00 -2.65
N GLY A 22 10.90 -2.04 -3.17
CA GLY A 22 10.37 -1.03 -4.11
C GLY A 22 9.69 -1.63 -5.34
N GLY A 23 10.14 -2.82 -5.79
CA GLY A 23 9.55 -3.54 -6.92
C GLY A 23 8.38 -4.46 -6.57
N SER A 24 8.03 -4.63 -5.29
CA SER A 24 6.87 -5.43 -4.88
C SER A 24 5.60 -4.86 -5.52
N LYS A 25 4.85 -5.71 -6.24
CA LYS A 25 3.50 -5.35 -6.69
C LYS A 25 2.56 -5.41 -5.51
N VAL A 26 1.83 -4.33 -5.27
CA VAL A 26 0.90 -4.19 -4.17
C VAL A 26 -0.48 -3.81 -4.68
N THR A 27 -1.51 -4.49 -4.20
CA THR A 27 -2.90 -4.15 -4.50
C THR A 27 -3.38 -3.15 -3.47
N ILE A 28 -3.76 -1.96 -3.92
CA ILE A 28 -4.30 -0.92 -3.04
C ILE A 28 -5.79 -1.16 -2.83
N LEU A 29 -6.19 -1.11 -1.56
CA LEU A 29 -7.55 -1.27 -1.10
C LEU A 29 -8.05 0.05 -0.51
N ASP A 30 -9.28 0.42 -0.84
CA ASP A 30 -9.97 1.53 -0.18
C ASP A 30 -10.37 1.19 1.27
N ASP A 31 -11.02 2.13 1.94
CA ASP A 31 -11.53 1.97 3.31
C ASP A 31 -12.51 0.80 3.47
N GLN A 32 -13.23 0.46 2.40
CA GLN A 32 -14.17 -0.66 2.29
C GLN A 32 -13.52 -2.00 1.87
N ASN A 33 -12.21 -2.01 1.64
CA ASN A 33 -11.42 -3.13 1.14
C ASN A 33 -11.68 -3.51 -0.34
N ASN A 34 -12.27 -2.62 -1.14
CA ASN A 34 -12.38 -2.81 -2.58
C ASN A 34 -11.03 -2.54 -3.23
N GLU A 35 -10.70 -3.32 -4.27
CA GLU A 35 -9.49 -3.12 -5.05
C GLU A 35 -9.61 -1.85 -5.91
N VAL A 36 -8.65 -0.94 -5.74
CA VAL A 36 -8.61 0.32 -6.50
C VAL A 36 -7.60 0.21 -7.64
N ALA A 37 -6.39 -0.24 -7.33
CA ALA A 37 -5.29 -0.36 -8.30
C ALA A 37 -4.24 -1.38 -7.85
N THR A 38 -3.37 -1.79 -8.78
CA THR A 38 -2.14 -2.51 -8.44
C THR A 38 -0.93 -1.73 -8.96
N VAL A 39 -0.05 -1.34 -8.03
CA VAL A 39 1.12 -0.47 -8.31
C VAL A 39 2.39 -1.12 -7.81
N LYS A 40 3.56 -0.56 -8.16
CA LYS A 40 4.80 -0.88 -7.44
C LYS A 40 4.80 -0.18 -6.09
N ALA A 41 5.32 -0.83 -5.05
CA ALA A 41 5.42 -0.24 -3.72
C ALA A 41 6.22 1.07 -3.71
N SER A 42 7.19 1.24 -4.63
CA SER A 42 7.92 2.50 -4.80
C SER A 42 7.04 3.72 -5.08
N GLU A 43 5.86 3.53 -5.68
CA GLU A 43 4.90 4.62 -5.96
C GLU A 43 4.19 5.12 -4.69
N LEU A 44 4.29 4.35 -3.60
CA LEU A 44 3.74 4.68 -2.28
C LEU A 44 4.79 5.30 -1.34
N ALA A 45 6.00 5.54 -1.84
CA ALA A 45 7.09 6.13 -1.06
C ALA A 45 6.66 7.48 -0.45
N GLY A 46 6.84 7.63 0.86
CA GLY A 46 6.52 8.86 1.59
C GLY A 46 5.02 9.10 1.86
N LYS A 47 4.12 8.22 1.40
CA LYS A 47 2.69 8.33 1.72
C LYS A 47 2.43 7.92 3.18
N SER A 48 1.48 8.60 3.80
CA SER A 48 1.05 8.39 5.19
C SER A 48 -0.21 7.52 5.27
N ASP A 49 -0.52 7.02 6.47
CA ASP A 49 -1.77 6.31 6.77
C ASP A 49 -1.99 5.03 5.94
N LEU A 50 -0.91 4.29 5.67
CA LEU A 50 -0.95 3.03 4.92
C LEU A 50 -0.75 1.81 5.81
N LEU A 51 -1.56 0.78 5.60
CA LEU A 51 -1.40 -0.54 6.21
C LEU A 51 -0.94 -1.56 5.15
N PHE A 52 0.31 -2.00 5.26
CA PHE A 52 0.86 -3.06 4.41
C PHE A 52 0.64 -4.43 5.07
N ARG A 53 -0.03 -5.34 4.35
CA ARG A 53 -0.27 -6.72 4.81
C ARG A 53 -0.19 -7.72 3.66
N ARG A 54 0.05 -8.99 3.97
CA ARG A 54 -0.11 -10.10 3.05
C ARG A 54 -1.47 -10.73 3.29
N ASN A 55 -2.22 -10.94 2.22
CA ASN A 55 -3.41 -11.76 2.29
C ASN A 55 -2.98 -13.22 2.51
N SER A 56 -3.39 -13.81 3.64
CA SER A 56 -2.96 -15.15 4.01
C SER A 56 -3.59 -16.26 3.18
N GLN A 57 -4.68 -15.99 2.45
CA GLN A 57 -5.37 -16.98 1.63
C GLN A 57 -4.78 -17.09 0.23
N ASN A 58 -4.39 -15.97 -0.38
CA ASN A 58 -3.90 -15.93 -1.77
C ASN A 58 -2.44 -15.45 -1.91
N GLY A 59 -1.81 -15.00 -0.82
CA GLY A 59 -0.42 -14.61 -0.77
C GLY A 59 -0.09 -13.23 -1.34
N ARG A 60 -1.05 -12.47 -1.88
CA ARG A 60 -0.77 -11.13 -2.44
C ARG A 60 -0.44 -10.11 -1.36
N ILE A 61 0.34 -9.10 -1.72
CA ILE A 61 0.61 -7.96 -0.85
C ILE A 61 -0.48 -6.91 -1.09
N GLU A 62 -1.12 -6.49 -0.01
CA GLU A 62 -2.19 -5.51 -0.01
C GLU A 62 -1.73 -4.26 0.76
N VAL A 63 -2.17 -3.10 0.28
CA VAL A 63 -2.05 -1.84 1.01
C VAL A 63 -3.44 -1.31 1.25
N LYS A 64 -3.87 -1.29 2.51
CA LYS A 64 -5.12 -0.66 2.90
C LYS A 64 -4.87 0.80 3.26
N THR A 65 -5.74 1.68 2.77
CA THR A 65 -5.79 3.09 3.13
C THR A 65 -7.08 3.40 3.91
N ASN A 66 -7.13 4.55 4.57
CA ASN A 66 -8.34 5.14 5.13
C ASN A 66 -9.09 6.06 4.14
N LYS A 67 -8.59 6.19 2.92
CA LYS A 67 -9.17 7.03 1.87
C LYS A 67 -10.17 6.25 1.02
N SER A 68 -11.16 6.96 0.50
CA SER A 68 -12.04 6.42 -0.52
C SER A 68 -11.30 6.22 -1.85
N ALA A 69 -11.82 5.34 -2.72
CA ALA A 69 -11.26 5.13 -4.05
C ALA A 69 -11.14 6.43 -4.89
N ILE A 70 -12.04 7.38 -4.68
CA ILE A 70 -12.07 8.67 -5.39
C ILE A 70 -10.87 9.53 -4.98
N GLU A 71 -10.66 9.70 -3.67
CA GLU A 71 -9.52 10.45 -3.13
C GLU A 71 -8.19 9.81 -3.52
N LEU A 72 -8.15 8.48 -3.54
CA LEU A 72 -6.97 7.73 -3.90
C LEU A 72 -6.56 7.94 -5.37
N ASN A 73 -7.53 7.84 -6.28
CA ASN A 73 -7.29 8.05 -7.70
C ASN A 73 -6.81 9.48 -7.98
N ALA A 74 -7.41 10.48 -7.33
CA ALA A 74 -6.97 11.86 -7.46
C ALA A 74 -5.49 12.03 -7.04
N GLU A 75 -5.08 11.42 -5.93
CA GLU A 75 -3.71 11.53 -5.41
C GLU A 75 -2.68 10.68 -6.17
N LEU A 76 -3.11 9.57 -6.77
CA LEU A 76 -2.26 8.75 -7.64
C LEU A 76 -2.01 9.42 -8.99
N HIS A 77 -2.99 10.19 -9.48
CA HIS A 77 -2.93 10.82 -10.80
C HIS A 77 -2.60 12.32 -10.77
N SER A 78 -2.53 12.96 -9.61
CA SER A 78 -2.17 14.39 -9.50
C SER A 78 -0.71 14.70 -9.84
N HIS A 79 0.14 13.68 -10.04
CA HIS A 79 1.56 13.81 -10.37
C HIS A 79 1.91 13.41 -11.81
N ASN A 80 0.92 13.29 -12.70
CA ASN A 80 1.13 13.01 -14.11
C ASN A 80 1.07 14.28 -14.96
#